data_AF-A0A2V8T411-F1
#
_entry.id   AF-A0A2V8T411-F1
#
_cell.length_a   1.000
_cell.length_b   1.000
_cell.length_c   1.000
_cell.angle_alpha   90.00
_cell.angle_beta   90.00
_cell.angle_gamma   90.00
#
_symmetry.space_group_name_H-M   'P 1'
#
loop_
_entity.id
_entity.type
_entity.pdbx_description
1 polymer ?
#
loop_
_entity_poly.entity_id
_entity_poly.type
_entity_poly.pdbx_seq_one_letter_code
_entity_poly.pdbx_strand_id
1 'polypeptide(L)' 'MNPSELYATLNRELENIKEAKTFKYEVPLESEQGGEVMVEGHKVVMLASNN' A
#
# COMPACT_ATOMS: atom_id res chain seq x y z
N MET A 1 -15.86 -21.32 -12.39
CA MET A 1 -15.23 -21.13 -11.08
C MET A 1 -16.32 -20.76 -10.10
N ASN A 2 -16.53 -21.55 -9.06
CA ASN A 2 -17.48 -21.20 -8.02
C ASN A 2 -16.85 -20.16 -7.06
N PRO A 3 -17.63 -19.42 -6.26
CA PRO A 3 -17.08 -18.40 -5.36
C PRO A 3 -16.00 -18.92 -4.41
N SER A 4 -16.12 -20.16 -3.93
CA SER A 4 -15.14 -20.78 -3.03
C SER A 4 -13.77 -20.95 -3.69
N GLU A 5 -13.75 -21.47 -4.92
CA GLU A 5 -12.52 -21.62 -5.73
C GLU A 5 -11.86 -20.26 -6.02
N LEU A 6 -12.67 -19.23 -6.28
CA LEU A 6 -12.17 -17.87 -6.49
C LEU A 6 -11.48 -17.34 -5.23
N TYR A 7 -12.15 -17.39 -4.07
CA TYR A 7 -11.58 -16.90 -2.82
C TYR A 7 -10.35 -17.70 -2.39
N ALA A 8 -10.33 -19.03 -2.60
CA ALA A 8 -9.15 -19.85 -2.33
C ALA A 8 -7.97 -19.43 -3.21
N THR A 9 -8.21 -19.14 -4.49
CA THR A 9 -7.19 -18.65 -5.42
C THR A 9 -6.67 -17.28 -4.99
N LEU A 10 -7.57 -16.33 -4.69
CA LEU A 10 -7.19 -15.00 -4.22
C LEU A 10 -6.34 -15.06 -2.94
N ASN A 11 -6.73 -15.88 -1.97
CA ASN A 11 -5.97 -16.05 -0.73
C ASN A 11 -4.58 -16.58 -1.00
N ARG A 12 -4.43 -17.60 -1.86
CA ARG A 12 -3.11 -18.13 -2.23
C ARG A 12 -2.23 -17.06 -2.87
N GLU A 13 -2.76 -16.29 -3.82
CA GLU A 13 -1.96 -15.24 -4.48
C GLU A 13 -1.60 -14.09 -3.53
N LEU A 14 -2.47 -13.76 -2.57
CA LEU A 14 -2.15 -12.79 -1.52
C LEU A 14 -1.01 -13.28 -0.63
N GLU A 15 -1.01 -14.55 -0.22
CA GLU A 15 0.09 -15.12 0.56
C GLU A 15 1.39 -15.15 -0.25
N ASN A 16 1.35 -15.53 -1.54
CA ASN A 16 2.52 -15.48 -2.42
C ASN A 16 3.16 -14.07 -2.47
N ILE A 17 2.35 -13.02 -2.57
CA ILE A 17 2.82 -11.62 -2.63
C ILE A 17 3.39 -11.18 -1.27
N LYS A 18 2.82 -11.64 -0.15
CA LYS A 18 3.35 -11.39 1.20
C LYS A 18 4.69 -12.10 1.41
N GLU A 19 4.80 -13.38 1.04
CA GLU A 19 6.04 -14.16 1.12
C GLU A 19 7.15 -13.54 0.26
N ALA A 20 6.79 -13.05 -0.94
CA ALA A 20 7.70 -12.34 -1.83
C ALA A 20 8.10 -10.94 -1.33
N LYS A 21 7.49 -10.44 -0.24
CA LYS A 21 7.68 -9.09 0.30
C LYS A 21 7.38 -7.98 -0.72
N THR A 22 6.47 -8.27 -1.65
CA THR A 22 6.01 -7.30 -2.66
C THR A 22 4.60 -6.78 -2.35
N PHE A 23 4.01 -7.22 -1.25
CA PHE A 23 2.77 -6.67 -0.73
C PHE A 23 2.97 -5.20 -0.36
N LYS A 24 2.13 -4.34 -0.92
CA LYS A 24 2.24 -2.89 -0.74
C LYS A 24 1.38 -2.43 0.42
N TYR A 25 1.89 -1.45 1.15
CA TYR A 25 1.16 -0.69 2.15
C TYR A 25 1.12 0.76 1.69
N GLU A 26 -0.05 1.38 1.85
CA GLU A 26 -0.20 2.79 1.54
C GLU A 26 0.32 3.63 2.70
N VAL A 27 0.93 4.77 2.36
CA VAL A 27 1.33 5.80 3.33
C VAL A 27 0.31 6.93 3.18
N PRO A 28 -0.70 7.01 4.06
CA PRO A 28 -1.72 8.04 3.95
C PRO A 28 -1.12 9.42 4.26
N LEU A 29 -1.39 10.38 3.39
CA LEU A 29 -1.06 11.78 3.66
C LEU A 29 -2.19 12.42 4.46
N GLU A 30 -1.82 13.12 5.52
CA GLU A 30 -2.74 13.84 6.41
C GLU A 30 -2.84 15.34 6.09
N SER A 31 -2.10 15.80 5.08
CA SER A 31 -2.06 17.18 4.59
C SER A 31 -2.17 17.26 3.07
N GLU A 32 -2.28 18.47 2.55
CA GLU A 32 -2.08 18.72 1.11
C GLU A 32 -0.67 18.30 0.67
N GLN A 33 -0.54 17.93 -0.60
CA GLN A 33 0.73 17.49 -1.18
C GLN A 33 1.65 18.69 -1.46
N GLY A 34 2.90 18.59 -1.02
CA GLY A 34 3.93 19.61 -1.23
C GLY A 34 5.33 19.04 -0.97
N GLY A 35 6.34 19.91 -0.86
CA GLY A 35 7.70 19.49 -0.52
C GLY A 35 7.83 18.94 0.90
N GLU A 36 6.94 19.36 1.81
CA GLU A 36 6.77 18.80 3.14
C GLU A 36 5.32 18.32 3.29
N VAL A 37 5.10 17.19 3.95
CA VAL A 37 3.78 16.58 4.19
C VAL A 37 3.64 16.09 5.63
N MET A 38 2.41 15.90 6.08
CA MET A 38 2.09 15.23 7.34
C MET A 38 1.79 13.75 7.10
N VAL A 39 2.47 12.87 7.83
CA VAL A 39 2.27 11.41 7.82
C VAL A 39 2.36 10.91 9.26
N GLU A 40 1.33 10.19 9.73
CA GLU A 40 1.26 9.67 11.09
C GLU A 40 1.53 10.74 12.17
N GLY A 41 1.02 11.97 11.99
CA GLY A 41 1.26 13.10 12.89
C GLY A 41 2.67 13.70 12.83
N HIS A 42 3.55 13.23 11.93
CA HIS A 42 4.91 13.74 11.76
C HIS A 42 5.03 14.59 10.50
N LYS A 43 5.75 15.71 10.61
CA LYS A 43 6.11 16.54 9.47
C LYS A 43 7.38 15.98 8.81
N VAL A 44 7.28 15.59 7.53
CA VAL A 44 8.37 14.95 6.77
C VAL A 44 8.53 15.56 5.38
N VAL A 45 9.69 15.37 4.75
CA VAL A 45 9.98 15.83 3.38
C VAL A 45 9.51 14.79 2.37
N MET A 46 8.75 15.21 1.37
CA MET A 46 8.30 14.36 0.26
C MET A 46 9.40 14.26 -0.81
N LEU A 47 9.98 13.07 -0.96
CA LEU A 47 11.05 12.79 -1.94
C LEU A 47 10.61 11.91 -3.11
N ALA A 48 9.36 11.44 -3.10
CA ALA A 48 8.83 10.49 -4.09
C ALA A 48 7.56 11.01 -4.80
N SER A 49 7.41 12.34 -4.85
CA SER A 49 6.36 12.97 -5.65
C SER A 49 6.73 12.94 -7.15
N ASN A 50 5.74 12.67 -8.00
CA ASN A 50 5.88 12.77 -9.46
C ASN A 50 5.36 14.11 -10.02
N ASN A 51 4.92 15.03 -9.15
CA ASN A 51 4.52 16.40 -9.50
C ASN A 51 5.71 17.21 -10.03
#